data_AF-A0A927H0H2-F1
#
_entry.id   AF-A0A927H0H2-F1
#
_cell.length_a   1.000
_cell.length_b   1.000
_cell.length_c   1.000
_cell.angle_alpha   90.00
_cell.angle_beta   90.00
_cell.angle_gamma   90.00
#
_symmetry.space_group_name_H-M   'P 1'
#
loop_
_entity.id
_entity.type
_entity.pdbx_description
1 polymer ?
#
loop_
_entity_poly.entity_id
_entity_poly.type
_entity_poly.pdbx_seq_one_letter_code
_entity_poly.pdbx_strand_id
1 'polypeptide(L)' 'MFLAEGAAAGGAASFHTFDLFIVAFTILIAVGLVRLLAAPVKNKFAVGFAGVSLLVFLIVDVLMVQSWMS' A
#
# COMPACT_ATOMS: atom_id res chain seq x y z
N MET A 1 24.54 -0.31 1.14
CA MET A 1 24.69 -1.67 0.59
C MET A 1 23.78 -2.68 1.31
N PHE A 2 23.71 -2.71 2.65
CA PHE A 2 22.81 -3.66 3.36
C PHE A 2 21.30 -3.50 3.05
N LEU A 3 20.83 -2.28 2.79
CA LEU A 3 19.44 -2.03 2.37
C LEU A 3 19.16 -2.41 0.91
N ALA A 4 20.19 -2.40 0.06
CA ALA A 4 20.08 -2.81 -1.34
C ALA A 4 20.14 -4.34 -1.48
N GLU A 5 20.94 -4.99 -0.65
CA GLU A 5 21.02 -6.46 -0.57
C GLU A 5 19.68 -7.08 -0.12
N GLY A 6 18.97 -6.44 0.82
CA GLY A 6 17.64 -6.89 1.27
C GLY A 6 16.56 -6.77 0.19
N ALA A 7 16.69 -5.80 -0.73
CA ALA A 7 15.81 -5.67 -1.89
C ALA A 7 16.18 -6.65 -3.03
N ALA A 8 17.45 -7.08 -3.10
CA ALA A 8 17.97 -7.98 -4.13
C ALA A 8 17.88 -9.48 -3.77
N ALA A 9 17.77 -9.82 -2.48
CA ALA A 9 17.66 -11.21 -2.01
C ALA A 9 16.32 -11.89 -2.36
N GLY A 10 15.34 -11.14 -2.88
CA GLY A 10 14.07 -11.64 -3.43
C GLY A 10 14.15 -12.06 -4.91
N GLY A 11 15.33 -12.41 -5.41
CA GLY A 11 15.50 -12.83 -6.80
C GLY A 11 14.63 -14.04 -7.19
N ALA A 12 13.86 -13.87 -8.27
CA ALA A 12 13.17 -14.88 -9.08
C ALA A 12 11.81 -15.46 -8.62
N ALA A 13 11.16 -14.87 -7.61
CA ALA A 13 9.73 -15.12 -7.39
C ALA A 13 8.96 -13.83 -7.66
N SER A 14 8.28 -13.75 -8.79
CA SER A 14 7.49 -12.57 -9.16
C SER A 14 6.47 -12.23 -8.07
N PHE A 15 5.97 -13.22 -7.32
CA PHE A 15 5.08 -13.05 -6.18
C PHE A 15 5.77 -13.37 -4.84
N HIS A 16 5.60 -12.50 -3.85
CA HIS A 16 6.02 -12.76 -2.47
C HIS A 16 4.81 -12.85 -1.53
N THR A 17 4.85 -13.75 -0.54
CA THR A 17 3.78 -13.83 0.48
C THR A 17 3.55 -12.51 1.21
N PHE A 18 4.58 -11.66 1.32
CA PHE A 18 4.48 -10.34 1.92
C PHE A 18 3.57 -9.38 1.14
N ASP A 19 3.41 -9.60 -0.17
CA ASP A 19 2.56 -8.80 -1.03
C ASP A 19 1.09 -8.83 -0.60
N LEU A 20 0.64 -9.95 -0.04
CA LEU A 20 -0.71 -10.08 0.54
C LEU A 20 -0.93 -9.09 1.68
N PHE A 21 0.11 -8.83 2.48
CA PHE A 21 0.02 -7.86 3.57
C PHE A 21 -0.03 -6.44 3.03
N ILE A 22 0.70 -6.13 1.96
CA ILE A 22 0.64 -4.81 1.30
C ILE A 22 -0.79 -4.54 0.81
N VAL A 23 -1.38 -5.48 0.08
CA VAL A 23 -2.77 -5.35 -0.40
C VAL A 23 -3.76 -5.23 0.76
N ALA A 24 -3.58 -6.01 1.83
CA ALA A 24 -4.42 -5.91 3.02
C ALA A 24 -4.32 -4.52 3.69
N PHE A 25 -3.13 -3.93 3.75
CA PHE A 25 -2.95 -2.56 4.23
C PHE A 25 -3.64 -1.54 3.34
N THR A 26 -3.55 -1.66 2.02
CA THR A 26 -4.30 -0.80 1.08
C THR A 26 -5.79 -0.85 1.37
N ILE A 27 -6.35 -2.05 1.56
CA ILE A 27 -7.77 -2.24 1.91
C ILE A 27 -8.11 -1.57 3.25
N LEU A 28 -7.27 -1.75 4.28
CA LEU A 28 -7.48 -1.12 5.59
C LEU A 28 -7.46 0.41 5.50
N ILE A 29 -6.54 0.99 4.72
CA ILE A 29 -6.48 2.43 4.50
C ILE A 29 -7.74 2.90 3.76
N ALA A 30 -8.20 2.17 2.74
CA ALA A 30 -9.41 2.51 2.00
C ALA A 30 -10.65 2.50 2.91
N VAL A 31 -10.82 1.46 3.73
CA VAL A 31 -11.91 1.37 4.71
C VAL A 31 -11.79 2.48 5.76
N GLY A 32 -10.58 2.76 6.23
CA GLY A 32 -10.30 3.86 7.15
C GLY A 32 -10.67 5.23 6.57
N LEU A 33 -10.33 5.48 5.30
CA LEU A 33 -10.68 6.71 4.59
C LEU A 33 -12.20 6.85 4.45
N VAL A 34 -12.90 5.79 4.05
CA VAL A 34 -14.38 5.79 3.98
C VAL A 34 -15.00 6.10 5.34
N ARG A 35 -14.49 5.47 6.40
CA ARG A 35 -14.94 5.74 7.78
C ARG A 35 -14.70 7.19 8.19
N LEU A 36 -13.53 7.75 7.85
CA LEU A 36 -13.20 9.16 8.11
C LEU A 36 -14.11 10.13 7.34
N LEU A 37 -14.47 9.79 6.10
CA LEU A 37 -15.37 10.59 5.29
C LEU A 37 -16.81 10.53 5.78
N ALA A 38 -17.25 9.41 6.35
CA ALA A 38 -18.57 9.20 6.95
C ALA A 38 -18.70 9.76 8.38
N ALA A 39 -17.59 10.14 9.02
CA ALA A 39 -17.63 10.66 10.38
C ALA A 39 -18.39 11.99 10.47
N PRO A 40 -19.24 12.20 11.49
CA PRO A 40 -19.98 13.45 11.68
C PRO A 40 -19.06 14.64 11.97
N VAL A 41 -17.94 14.39 12.64
CA VAL A 41 -16.88 15.37 12.89
C VAL A 41 -15.67 14.99 12.05
N LYS A 42 -15.33 15.83 11.06
CA LYS A 42 -14.25 15.53 10.12
C LYS A 42 -12.92 16.10 10.59
N ASN A 43 -11.90 15.23 10.69
CA ASN A 43 -10.51 15.66 10.79
C ASN A 43 -9.94 15.81 9.36
N LYS A 44 -9.91 17.04 8.85
CA LYS A 44 -9.45 17.34 7.48
C LYS A 44 -8.00 16.90 7.23
N PHE A 45 -7.13 17.02 8.24
CA PHE A 45 -5.75 16.57 8.13
C PHE A 45 -5.67 15.05 7.99
N ALA A 46 -6.39 14.31 8.83
CA ALA A 46 -6.39 12.85 8.78
C ALA A 46 -7.01 12.32 7.47
N VAL A 47 -8.05 12.98 6.95
CA VAL A 47 -8.64 12.64 5.64
C VAL A 47 -7.62 12.85 4.52
N GLY A 48 -6.92 13.99 4.52
CA GLY A 48 -5.87 14.27 3.53
C GLY A 48 -4.72 13.28 3.62
N PHE A 49 -4.24 13.00 4.83
CA PHE A 49 -3.17 12.03 5.06
C PHE A 49 -3.57 10.63 4.59
N ALA A 50 -4.75 10.13 5.00
CA ALA A 50 -5.26 8.84 4.57
C ALA A 50 -5.46 8.77 3.05
N GLY A 51 -5.88 9.85 2.41
CA GLY A 51 -5.99 9.94 0.96
C GLY A 51 -4.64 9.83 0.25
N VAL A 52 -3.62 10.56 0.71
CA VAL A 52 -2.26 10.47 0.16
C VAL A 52 -1.66 9.08 0.39
N SER A 53 -1.82 8.52 1.60
CA SER A 53 -1.38 7.16 1.90
C SER A 53 -2.05 6.13 0.99
N LEU A 54 -3.37 6.24 0.76
CA LEU A 54 -4.08 5.33 -0.14
C LEU A 54 -3.53 5.41 -1.56
N LEU A 55 -3.27 6.62 -2.05
CA LEU A 55 -2.71 6.83 -3.39
C LEU A 55 -1.32 6.19 -3.53
N VAL A 56 -0.43 6.39 -2.56
CA VAL A 56 0.91 5.80 -2.57
C VAL A 56 0.83 4.28 -2.56
N PHE A 57 -0.01 3.71 -1.69
CA PHE A 57 -0.18 2.26 -1.60
C PHE A 57 -0.76 1.65 -2.88
N LEU A 58 -1.73 2.30 -3.52
CA LEU A 58 -2.25 1.86 -4.83
C LEU A 58 -1.18 1.88 -5.92
N ILE A 59 -0.27 2.87 -5.93
CA ILE A 59 0.87 2.89 -6.87
C ILE A 59 1.78 1.69 -6.61
N VAL A 60 2.11 1.41 -5.34
CA VAL A 60 2.92 0.24 -4.97
C VAL A 60 2.24 -1.05 -5.41
N ASP A 61 0.93 -1.22 -5.18
CA ASP A 61 0.16 -2.38 -5.62
C ASP A 61 0.22 -2.57 -7.14
N VAL A 62 0.10 -1.47 -7.91
CA VAL A 62 0.20 -1.51 -9.37
C VAL A 62 1.59 -1.94 -9.84
N LEU A 63 2.65 -1.43 -9.23
CA LEU A 63 4.03 -1.80 -9.57
C LEU A 63 4.32 -3.26 -9.19
N MET A 64 3.82 -3.69 -8.04
CA MET A 64 3.93 -5.06 -7.55
C MET A 64 3.24 -6.04 -8.52
N VAL A 65 1.98 -5.77 -8.89
CA VAL A 65 1.24 -6.61 -9.86
C VAL A 65 1.91 -6.61 -11.24
N GLN A 66 2.47 -5.48 -11.69
CA GLN A 66 3.25 -5.46 -12.93
C GLN A 66 4.50 -6.34 -12.84
N SER A 67 5.19 -6.30 -11.70
CA SER A 67 6.33 -7.18 -11.42
C SER A 67 5.95 -8.66 -11.39
N TRP A 68 4.71 -9.01 -11.02
CA TRP A 68 4.21 -10.39 -11.06
C TRP A 68 4.09 -10.94 -12.48
N MET A 69 3.77 -10.05 -13.43
CA MET A 69 3.46 -10.37 -14.82
C MET A 69 4.69 -10.28 -15.74
N SER A 70 5.84 -9.86 -15.21
CA SER A 70 7.12 -9.66 -15.92
C SER A 70 8.08 -10.81 -15.65
#